data_AF-A0AAP5Z1X3-F1
#
_entry.id   AF-A0AAP5Z1X3-F1
#
_cell.length_a   1.000
_cell.length_b   1.000
_cell.length_c   1.000
_cell.angle_alpha   90.00
_cell.angle_beta   90.00
_cell.angle_gamma   90.00
#
_symmetry.space_group_name_H-M   'P 1'
#
loop_
_entity.id
_entity.type
_entity.pdbx_description
1 polymer ?
#
loop_
_entity_poly.entity_id
_entity_poly.type
_entity_poly.pdbx_seq_one_letter_code
_entity_poly.pdbx_strand_id
1 'polypeptide(L)'
;DAGKKLSAVQNGYLFYLSGLLYEASRDLNSAYVDYRRALAVMPDNKQVIESTMYAAKKLGMREDLRLLEKRYGKAPTGLNKSQGRVIVIDEQGVVEALQGWRIDLPIFDSRGNGSIYSLALPYYPKRGTPRFSDVALNGKTLPSSTLADVNAMAQNDLNERLTTIVIRQAIRVWAKDRIRKEAAKKGDDVGNILFNVWNTLTEQPDTRSWQTLPAQVKTASQIVKPGTQQLNLGDQVYQFDV
;
A
#
# COMPACT_ATOMS: atom_id res chain seq x y z
N ASP A 1 4.02 18.10 -2.66
CA ASP A 1 4.62 17.43 -1.51
C ASP A 1 5.29 16.14 -1.96
N ALA A 2 6.61 16.02 -1.79
CA ALA A 2 7.40 14.90 -2.31
C ALA A 2 7.20 13.61 -1.49
N GLY A 3 6.98 13.72 -0.17
CA GLY A 3 6.75 12.57 0.71
C GLY A 3 5.46 11.81 0.38
N LYS A 4 4.39 12.54 0.04
CA LYS A 4 3.11 11.93 -0.39
C LYS A 4 3.23 11.13 -1.69
N LYS A 5 4.08 11.56 -2.63
CA LYS A 5 4.35 10.78 -3.85
C LYS A 5 5.25 9.58 -3.56
N LEU A 6 6.25 9.75 -2.70
CA LEU A 6 7.19 8.69 -2.36
C LEU A 6 6.52 7.56 -1.57
N SER A 7 5.65 7.88 -0.62
CA SER A 7 4.88 6.89 0.17
C SER A 7 3.86 6.08 -0.63
N ALA A 8 3.46 6.54 -1.82
CA ALA A 8 2.62 5.78 -2.74
C ALA A 8 3.41 4.72 -3.54
N VAL A 9 4.75 4.78 -3.52
CA VAL A 9 5.63 3.89 -4.32
C VAL A 9 6.57 3.08 -3.43
N GLN A 10 7.12 3.72 -2.39
CA GLN A 10 8.07 3.12 -1.46
C GLN A 10 7.40 2.79 -0.14
N ASN A 11 7.74 1.62 0.41
CA ASN A 11 7.14 1.12 1.63
C ASN A 11 7.94 1.56 2.87
N GLY A 12 7.45 2.59 3.56
CA GLY A 12 8.06 3.11 4.79
C GLY A 12 8.10 2.09 5.93
N TYR A 13 7.15 1.14 5.96
CA TYR A 13 7.14 0.04 6.93
C TYR A 13 8.37 -0.87 6.76
N LEU A 14 8.72 -1.28 5.54
CA LEU A 14 9.87 -2.16 5.31
C LEU A 14 11.19 -1.50 5.70
N PHE A 15 11.37 -0.21 5.37
CA PHE A 15 12.56 0.52 5.80
C PHE A 15 12.64 0.67 7.32
N TYR A 16 11.52 0.97 7.97
CA TYR A 16 11.50 1.11 9.42
C TYR A 16 11.77 -0.22 10.13
N LEU A 17 11.12 -1.31 9.68
CA LEU A 17 11.35 -2.66 10.21
C LEU A 17 12.80 -3.11 10.02
N SER A 18 13.37 -2.89 8.83
CA SER A 18 14.78 -3.18 8.56
C SER A 18 15.70 -2.41 9.51
N GLY A 19 15.44 -1.11 9.69
CA GLY A 19 16.20 -0.29 10.64
C GLY A 19 16.12 -0.80 12.08
N LEU A 20 14.94 -1.24 12.52
CA LEU A 20 14.74 -1.85 13.84
C LEU A 20 15.55 -3.14 14.02
N LEU A 21 15.57 -4.00 12.99
CA LEU A 21 16.33 -5.25 13.03
C LEU A 21 17.84 -5.00 13.12
N TYR A 22 18.37 -4.04 12.36
CA TYR A 22 19.76 -3.61 12.47
C TYR A 22 20.08 -2.97 13.82
N GLU A 23 19.17 -2.16 14.37
CA GLU A 23 19.35 -1.58 15.70
C GLU A 23 19.41 -2.69 16.77
N ALA A 24 18.52 -3.69 16.67
CA ALA A 24 18.50 -4.85 17.57
C ALA A 24 19.77 -5.70 17.47
N SER A 25 20.36 -5.82 16.27
CA SER A 25 21.65 -6.48 16.05
C SER A 25 22.86 -5.62 16.39
N ARG A 26 22.67 -4.42 16.97
CA ARG A 26 23.71 -3.43 17.30
C ARG A 26 24.46 -2.85 16.09
N ASP A 27 23.93 -3.00 14.88
CA ASP A 27 24.46 -2.34 13.68
C ASP A 27 23.77 -0.97 13.48
N LEU A 28 24.20 0.01 14.25
CA LEU A 28 23.59 1.34 14.21
C LEU A 28 23.83 2.07 12.88
N ASN A 29 24.91 1.77 12.15
CA ASN A 29 25.20 2.40 10.86
C ASN A 29 24.17 1.99 9.81
N SER A 30 23.92 0.69 9.68
CA SER A 30 22.89 0.17 8.76
C SER A 30 21.49 0.59 9.21
N ALA A 31 21.22 0.56 10.52
CA ALA A 31 19.96 1.06 11.08
C ALA A 31 19.70 2.52 10.68
N TYR A 32 20.72 3.38 10.81
CA TYR A 32 20.60 4.79 10.44
C TYR A 32 20.29 5.00 8.96
N VAL A 33 20.93 4.24 8.07
CA VAL A 33 20.66 4.30 6.62
C VAL A 33 19.19 4.01 6.33
N ASP A 34 18.65 2.94 6.92
CA ASP A 34 17.27 2.55 6.69
C ASP A 34 16.26 3.45 7.39
N TYR A 35 16.57 3.96 8.59
CA TYR A 35 15.76 5.00 9.23
C TYR A 35 15.70 6.29 8.40
N ARG A 36 16.79 6.71 7.77
CA ARG A 36 16.75 7.86 6.84
C ARG A 36 15.87 7.61 5.63
N ARG A 37 15.87 6.39 5.08
CA ARG A 37 14.97 6.01 3.97
C ARG A 37 13.51 6.03 4.45
N ALA A 38 13.23 5.45 5.61
CA ALA A 38 11.91 5.52 6.22
C ALA A 38 11.47 6.98 6.45
N LEU A 39 12.36 7.84 6.92
CA LEU A 39 12.07 9.26 7.19
C LEU A 39 11.83 10.06 5.92
N ALA A 40 12.49 9.71 4.81
CA ALA A 40 12.22 10.33 3.51
C ALA A 40 10.80 10.00 3.01
N VAL A 41 10.31 8.80 3.30
CA VAL A 41 8.97 8.33 2.92
C VAL A 41 7.91 8.84 3.89
N MET A 42 8.18 8.78 5.19
CA MET A 42 7.25 9.11 6.29
C MET A 42 7.83 10.22 7.20
N PRO A 43 7.97 11.46 6.70
CA PRO A 43 8.65 12.55 7.40
C PRO A 43 7.95 13.01 8.68
N ASP A 44 6.64 12.73 8.81
CA ASP A 44 5.82 13.15 9.95
C ASP A 44 5.56 12.00 10.95
N ASN A 45 6.12 10.82 10.70
CA ASN A 45 5.96 9.68 11.60
C ASN A 45 6.89 9.82 12.82
N LYS A 46 6.30 9.97 14.00
CA LYS A 46 7.01 10.19 15.26
C LYS A 46 8.07 9.11 15.53
N GLN A 47 7.72 7.84 15.39
CA GLN A 47 8.61 6.72 15.71
C GLN A 47 9.80 6.67 14.76
N VAL A 48 9.59 6.96 13.47
CA VAL A 48 10.66 7.04 12.47
C VAL A 48 11.60 8.20 12.78
N ILE A 49 11.06 9.37 13.10
CA ILE A 49 11.83 10.57 13.48
C ILE A 49 12.70 10.25 14.71
N GLU A 50 12.10 9.78 15.79
CA GLU A 50 12.80 9.50 17.05
C GLU A 50 13.90 8.45 16.86
N SER A 51 13.64 7.40 16.09
CA SER A 51 14.63 6.34 15.81
C SER A 51 15.80 6.85 14.96
N THR A 52 15.51 7.69 13.95
CA THR A 52 16.54 8.33 13.12
C THR A 52 17.44 9.22 13.98
N MET A 53 16.85 10.08 14.82
CA MET A 53 17.59 10.99 15.69
C MET A 53 18.39 10.26 16.76
N TYR A 54 17.82 9.18 17.31
CA TYR A 54 18.51 8.31 18.26
C TYR A 54 19.77 7.70 17.64
N ALA A 55 19.67 7.11 16.44
CA ALA A 55 20.80 6.52 15.73
C ALA A 55 21.86 7.57 15.37
N ALA A 56 21.45 8.72 14.82
CA ALA A 56 22.37 9.84 14.51
C ALA A 56 23.17 10.29 15.75
N LYS A 57 22.48 10.44 16.88
CA LYS A 57 23.10 10.83 18.15
C LYS A 57 24.09 9.78 18.67
N LYS A 58 23.73 8.48 18.60
CA LYS A 58 24.60 7.38 19.03
C LYS A 58 25.83 7.21 18.14
N LEU A 59 25.71 7.47 16.83
CA LEU A 59 26.81 7.45 15.87
C LEU A 59 27.68 8.71 15.88
N GLY A 60 27.29 9.76 16.62
CA GLY A 60 28.03 11.02 16.66
C GLY A 60 27.91 11.86 15.38
N MET A 61 26.84 11.70 14.61
CA MET A 61 26.57 12.44 13.37
C MET A 61 26.08 13.87 13.67
N ARG A 62 27.00 14.74 14.14
CA ARG A 62 26.67 16.06 14.70
C ARG A 62 25.92 16.99 13.72
N GLU A 63 26.36 17.06 12.46
CA GLU A 63 25.70 17.93 11.47
C GLU A 63 24.31 17.44 11.11
N ASP A 64 24.16 16.14 10.83
CA ASP A 64 22.85 15.55 10.53
C ASP A 64 21.91 15.70 11.73
N LEU A 65 22.38 15.44 12.95
CA LEU A 65 21.60 15.62 14.17
C LEU A 65 21.15 17.07 14.34
N ARG A 66 22.02 18.06 14.07
CA ARG A 66 21.67 19.48 14.12
C ARG A 66 20.57 19.85 13.12
N LEU A 67 20.62 19.29 11.91
CA LEU A 67 19.58 19.50 10.90
C LEU A 67 18.25 18.85 11.30
N LEU A 68 18.31 17.62 11.83
CA LEU A 68 17.14 16.92 12.35
C LEU A 68 16.53 17.66 13.54
N GLU A 69 17.35 18.16 14.47
CA GLU A 69 16.86 18.88 15.64
C GLU A 69 16.24 20.24 15.29
N LYS A 70 16.78 20.92 14.28
CA LYS A 70 16.17 22.13 13.73
C LYS A 70 14.77 21.87 13.17
N ARG A 71 14.53 20.69 12.59
CA ARG A 71 13.26 20.34 11.95
C ARG A 71 12.24 19.72 12.92
N TYR A 72 12.69 18.83 13.80
CA TYR A 72 11.83 17.96 14.61
C TYR A 72 11.92 18.22 16.12
N GLY A 73 12.77 19.16 16.56
CA GLY A 73 13.01 19.44 17.98
C GLY A 73 14.13 18.58 18.57
N LYS A 74 14.29 18.58 19.90
CA LYS A 74 15.44 17.91 20.54
C LYS A 74 15.41 16.40 20.36
N ALA A 75 16.58 15.81 20.13
CA ALA A 75 16.70 14.36 20.02
C ALA A 75 16.33 13.66 21.35
N PRO A 76 15.71 12.47 21.28
CA PRO A 76 15.36 11.74 22.48
C PRO A 76 16.61 11.46 23.33
N THR A 77 16.42 11.44 24.65
CA THR A 77 17.49 11.18 25.63
C THR A 77 18.07 9.77 25.47
N GLY A 78 17.30 8.85 24.86
CA GLY A 78 17.63 7.44 24.69
C GLY A 78 17.18 6.61 25.90
N LEU A 79 17.43 5.31 25.84
CA LEU A 79 17.15 4.37 26.93
C LEU A 79 18.22 4.44 28.01
N ASN A 80 17.82 4.45 29.28
CA ASN A 80 18.72 4.17 30.39
C ASN A 80 18.86 2.65 30.63
N LYS A 81 19.80 2.22 31.49
CA LYS A 81 20.05 0.79 31.77
C LYS A 81 18.88 0.06 32.43
N SER A 82 17.92 0.79 32.98
CA SER A 82 16.72 0.28 33.67
C SER A 82 15.45 0.63 32.89
N GLN A 83 15.54 0.67 31.57
CA GLN A 83 14.42 0.99 30.68
C GLN A 83 14.49 0.12 29.43
N GLY A 84 13.32 -0.31 28.98
CA GLY A 84 13.12 -0.95 27.68
C GLY A 84 12.30 -0.05 26.75
N ARG A 85 12.37 -0.32 25.45
CA ARG A 85 11.46 0.29 24.46
C ARG A 85 10.53 -0.79 23.93
N VAL A 86 9.24 -0.64 24.20
CA VAL A 86 8.20 -1.43 23.54
C VAL A 86 7.86 -0.75 22.23
N ILE A 87 7.83 -1.53 21.16
CA ILE A 87 7.48 -1.07 19.81
C ILE A 87 6.35 -1.96 19.33
N VAL A 88 5.28 -1.34 18.86
CA VAL A 88 4.12 -2.02 18.31
C VAL A 88 4.06 -1.71 16.82
N ILE A 89 4.06 -2.74 16.00
CA ILE A 89 3.75 -2.68 14.58
C ILE A 89 2.34 -3.24 14.44
N ASP A 90 1.42 -2.41 13.97
CA ASP A 90 0.01 -2.72 13.88
C ASP A 90 -0.40 -2.80 12.40
N GLU A 91 -0.55 -4.03 11.90
CA GLU A 91 -0.98 -4.35 10.54
C GLU A 91 -2.51 -4.45 10.50
N GLN A 92 -3.15 -3.48 9.85
CA GLN A 92 -4.58 -3.25 9.91
C GLN A 92 -5.27 -3.68 8.62
N GLY A 93 -6.27 -4.56 8.75
CA GLY A 93 -7.12 -5.02 7.65
C GLY A 93 -6.37 -5.73 6.54
N VAL A 94 -6.97 -5.79 5.35
CA VAL A 94 -6.35 -6.33 4.13
C VAL A 94 -6.62 -5.39 2.96
N VAL A 95 -5.71 -5.34 1.99
CA VAL A 95 -5.87 -4.52 0.79
C VAL A 95 -7.20 -4.82 0.11
N GLU A 96 -7.89 -3.77 -0.33
CA GLU A 96 -9.16 -3.88 -1.02
C GLU A 96 -9.11 -4.85 -2.20
N ALA A 97 -10.14 -5.68 -2.35
CA ALA A 97 -10.22 -6.58 -3.49
C ALA A 97 -10.40 -5.78 -4.78
N LEU A 98 -9.55 -6.06 -5.76
CA LEU A 98 -9.64 -5.46 -7.09
C LEU A 98 -10.90 -5.98 -7.78
N GLN A 99 -11.74 -5.07 -8.26
CA GLN A 99 -13.01 -5.39 -8.90
C GLN A 99 -12.94 -5.15 -10.40
N GLY A 100 -13.82 -5.80 -11.14
CA GLY A 100 -14.00 -5.61 -12.56
C GLY A 100 -15.24 -4.78 -12.86
N TRP A 101 -15.11 -3.78 -13.73
CA TRP A 101 -16.26 -3.15 -14.37
C TRP A 101 -16.25 -3.42 -15.87
N ARG A 102 -17.45 -3.52 -16.44
CA ARG A 102 -17.67 -3.82 -17.85
C ARG A 102 -18.25 -2.59 -18.54
N ILE A 103 -17.63 -2.19 -19.64
CA ILE A 103 -18.10 -1.12 -20.52
C ILE A 103 -18.51 -1.76 -21.84
N ASP A 104 -19.76 -1.56 -22.25
CA ASP A 104 -20.25 -2.05 -23.53
C ASP A 104 -20.12 -0.95 -24.59
N LEU A 105 -19.32 -1.22 -25.63
CA LEU A 105 -18.97 -0.30 -26.70
C LEU A 105 -19.73 -0.70 -27.97
N PRO A 106 -20.73 0.08 -28.42
CA PRO A 106 -21.38 -0.15 -29.70
C PRO A 106 -20.45 0.35 -30.83
N ILE A 107 -20.07 -0.56 -31.73
CA ILE A 107 -19.26 -0.24 -32.91
C ILE A 107 -20.08 -0.51 -34.16
N PHE A 108 -20.32 0.54 -34.93
CA PHE A 108 -21.08 0.49 -36.19
C PHE A 108 -20.13 0.50 -37.39
N ASP A 109 -20.50 -0.23 -38.44
CA ASP A 109 -19.85 -0.11 -39.74
C ASP A 109 -20.49 1.00 -40.60
N SER A 110 -19.89 1.29 -41.75
CA SER A 110 -20.37 2.30 -42.69
C SER A 110 -21.72 1.97 -43.35
N ARG A 111 -22.24 0.75 -43.13
CA ARG A 111 -23.54 0.27 -43.65
C ARG A 111 -24.62 0.28 -42.56
N GLY A 112 -24.32 0.77 -41.36
CA GLY A 112 -25.24 0.83 -40.23
C GLY A 112 -25.35 -0.47 -39.42
N ASN A 113 -24.56 -1.50 -39.75
CA ASN A 113 -24.56 -2.75 -38.99
C ASN A 113 -23.68 -2.60 -37.74
N GLY A 114 -24.30 -2.70 -36.56
CA GLY A 114 -23.67 -2.56 -35.26
C GLY A 114 -23.31 -3.89 -34.61
N SER A 115 -22.22 -3.90 -33.83
CA SER A 115 -21.93 -4.95 -32.85
C SER A 115 -21.58 -4.31 -31.53
N ILE A 116 -21.94 -4.98 -30.44
CA ILE A 116 -21.55 -4.57 -29.10
C ILE A 116 -20.28 -5.34 -28.71
N TYR A 117 -19.28 -4.62 -28.23
CA TYR A 117 -18.07 -5.20 -27.64
C TYR A 117 -17.99 -4.82 -26.18
N SER A 118 -17.85 -5.81 -25.31
CA SER A 118 -17.61 -5.56 -23.90
C SER A 118 -16.12 -5.38 -23.64
N LEU A 119 -15.79 -4.36 -22.85
CA LEU A 119 -14.47 -4.03 -22.34
C LEU A 119 -14.47 -4.23 -20.82
N ALA A 120 -13.65 -5.15 -20.31
CA ALA A 120 -13.49 -5.35 -18.88
C ALA A 120 -12.23 -4.64 -18.36
N LEU A 121 -12.42 -3.73 -17.40
CA LEU A 121 -11.33 -3.00 -16.77
C LEU A 121 -11.31 -3.25 -15.25
N PRO A 122 -10.12 -3.34 -14.62
CA PRO A 122 -10.00 -3.43 -13.18
C PRO A 122 -10.10 -2.06 -12.48
N TYR A 123 -10.62 -2.02 -11.27
CA TYR A 123 -10.63 -0.83 -10.40
C TYR A 123 -10.66 -1.22 -8.90
N TYR A 124 -10.12 -0.36 -8.04
CA TYR A 124 -10.33 -0.49 -6.59
C TYR A 124 -11.61 0.25 -6.18
N PRO A 125 -12.56 -0.40 -5.49
CA PRO A 125 -13.75 0.26 -4.99
C PRO A 125 -13.40 1.24 -3.87
N LYS A 126 -14.11 2.37 -3.82
CA LYS A 126 -14.02 3.31 -2.69
C LYS A 126 -14.86 2.80 -1.52
N ARG A 127 -14.32 1.86 -0.74
CA ARG A 127 -14.92 1.48 0.55
C ARG A 127 -14.32 2.36 1.66
N GLY A 128 -15.11 2.60 2.71
CA GLY A 128 -14.60 3.29 3.89
C GLY A 128 -13.47 2.48 4.55
N THR A 129 -12.50 3.15 5.17
CA THR A 129 -11.46 2.47 5.93
C THR A 129 -12.07 1.87 7.20
N PRO A 130 -11.92 0.55 7.45
CA PRO A 130 -12.35 -0.03 8.72
C PRO A 130 -11.64 0.67 9.88
N ARG A 131 -12.38 0.94 10.96
CA ARG A 131 -11.82 1.50 12.18
C ARG A 131 -11.43 0.36 13.11
N PHE A 132 -10.19 0.39 13.56
CA PHE A 132 -9.63 -0.53 14.55
C PHE A 132 -9.52 0.19 15.89
N SER A 133 -9.63 -0.56 16.99
CA SER A 133 -9.41 -0.02 18.34
C SER A 133 -7.98 0.48 18.49
N ASP A 134 -7.80 1.55 19.25
CA ASP A 134 -6.45 2.04 19.56
C ASP A 134 -5.69 1.03 20.43
N VAL A 135 -4.39 0.96 20.19
CA VAL A 135 -3.46 0.19 21.02
C VAL A 135 -3.23 0.94 22.33
N ALA A 136 -3.35 0.27 23.47
CA ALA A 136 -2.97 0.83 24.76
C ALA A 136 -1.92 -0.04 25.46
N LEU A 137 -0.97 0.61 26.14
CA LEU A 137 0.06 -0.03 26.95
C LEU A 137 -0.04 0.47 28.39
N ASN A 138 -0.16 -0.46 29.33
CA ASN A 138 -0.33 -0.19 30.77
C ASN A 138 -1.45 0.82 31.06
N GLY A 139 -2.59 0.64 30.39
CA GLY A 139 -3.77 1.52 30.52
C GLY A 139 -3.64 2.89 29.83
N LYS A 140 -2.56 3.16 29.09
CA LYS A 140 -2.38 4.40 28.33
C LYS A 140 -2.44 4.15 26.84
N THR A 141 -3.34 4.85 26.15
CA THR A 141 -3.41 4.81 24.68
C THR A 141 -2.08 5.26 24.08
N LEU A 142 -1.55 4.44 23.17
CA LEU A 142 -0.33 4.75 22.46
C LEU A 142 -0.66 5.56 21.21
N PRO A 143 -0.08 6.77 21.04
CA PRO A 143 -0.25 7.51 19.81
C PRO A 143 0.46 6.77 18.67
N SER A 144 -0.34 6.22 17.76
CA SER A 144 0.14 5.51 16.58
C SER A 144 0.28 6.44 15.38
N SER A 145 1.22 6.13 14.50
CA SER A 145 1.46 6.86 13.25
C SER A 145 1.56 5.88 12.09
N THR A 146 0.99 6.23 10.94
CA THR A 146 1.06 5.38 9.73
C THR A 146 2.49 5.23 9.26
N LEU A 147 2.89 4.00 8.91
CA LEU A 147 4.15 3.66 8.24
C LEU A 147 3.95 3.34 6.76
N ALA A 148 2.80 2.77 6.40
CA ALA A 148 2.45 2.46 5.02
C ALA A 148 0.93 2.49 4.83
N ASP A 149 0.47 3.08 3.72
CA ASP A 149 -0.88 2.93 3.21
C ASP A 149 -0.82 2.06 1.96
N VAL A 150 -0.98 0.75 2.15
CA VAL A 150 -0.80 -0.24 1.09
C VAL A 150 -1.97 -0.16 0.10
N ASN A 151 -3.16 0.24 0.54
CA ASN A 151 -4.27 0.55 -0.36
C ASN A 151 -3.91 1.68 -1.32
N ALA A 152 -3.31 2.77 -0.84
CA ALA A 152 -2.85 3.86 -1.70
C ALA A 152 -1.74 3.41 -2.67
N MET A 153 -0.80 2.58 -2.20
CA MET A 153 0.24 2.00 -3.04
C MET A 153 -0.34 1.11 -4.15
N ALA A 154 -1.27 0.23 -3.80
CA ALA A 154 -1.94 -0.68 -4.73
C ALA A 154 -2.74 0.10 -5.79
N GLN A 155 -3.43 1.19 -5.38
CA GLN A 155 -4.11 2.09 -6.31
C GLN A 155 -3.13 2.80 -7.26
N ASN A 156 -1.96 3.21 -6.77
CA ASN A 156 -0.93 3.81 -7.61
C ASN A 156 -0.38 2.81 -8.64
N ASP A 157 -0.05 1.58 -8.22
CA ASP A 157 0.40 0.50 -9.13
C ASP A 157 -0.65 0.20 -10.21
N LEU A 158 -1.94 0.16 -9.83
CA LEU A 158 -3.02 -0.01 -10.80
C LEU A 158 -3.06 1.17 -11.79
N ASN A 159 -2.99 2.41 -11.31
CA ASN A 159 -3.02 3.60 -12.17
C ASN A 159 -1.89 3.60 -13.20
N GLU A 160 -0.68 3.16 -12.83
CA GLU A 160 0.45 3.03 -13.75
C GLU A 160 0.18 1.97 -14.83
N ARG A 161 -0.39 0.81 -14.44
CA ARG A 161 -0.69 -0.29 -15.36
C ARG A 161 -1.93 -0.07 -16.21
N LEU A 162 -2.88 0.74 -15.75
CA LEU A 162 -4.17 0.98 -16.41
C LEU A 162 -4.01 1.44 -17.85
N THR A 163 -3.04 2.29 -18.13
CA THR A 163 -2.74 2.77 -19.49
C THR A 163 -2.44 1.60 -20.44
N THR A 164 -1.56 0.68 -20.02
CA THR A 164 -1.22 -0.51 -20.80
C THR A 164 -2.41 -1.46 -20.94
N ILE A 165 -3.20 -1.62 -19.88
CA ILE A 165 -4.43 -2.44 -19.90
C ILE A 165 -5.41 -1.91 -20.93
N VAL A 166 -5.71 -0.60 -20.90
CA VAL A 166 -6.66 0.04 -21.83
C VAL A 166 -6.20 -0.10 -23.29
N ILE A 167 -4.92 0.17 -23.58
CA ILE A 167 -4.37 0.02 -24.94
C ILE A 167 -4.51 -1.42 -25.44
N ARG A 168 -4.14 -2.40 -24.61
CA ARG A 168 -4.24 -3.82 -24.96
C ARG A 168 -5.68 -4.22 -25.25
N GLN A 169 -6.63 -3.71 -24.47
CA GLN A 169 -8.04 -4.00 -24.70
C GLN A 169 -8.58 -3.32 -25.97
N ALA A 170 -8.15 -2.09 -26.26
CA ALA A 170 -8.52 -1.42 -27.51
C ALA A 170 -8.03 -2.20 -28.74
N ILE A 171 -6.78 -2.67 -28.73
CA ILE A 171 -6.21 -3.53 -29.78
C ILE A 171 -7.02 -4.83 -29.90
N ARG A 172 -7.40 -5.44 -28.77
CA ARG A 172 -8.20 -6.66 -28.76
C ARG A 172 -9.58 -6.45 -29.39
N VAL A 173 -10.27 -5.37 -29.03
CA VAL A 173 -11.57 -5.02 -29.62
C VAL A 173 -11.43 -4.79 -31.12
N TRP A 174 -10.40 -4.05 -31.55
CA TRP A 174 -10.11 -3.82 -32.97
C TRP A 174 -9.85 -5.13 -33.73
N ALA A 175 -9.08 -6.06 -33.15
CA ALA A 175 -8.80 -7.36 -33.76
C ALA A 175 -10.07 -8.23 -33.88
N LYS A 176 -10.90 -8.30 -32.82
CA LYS A 176 -12.20 -8.97 -32.86
C LYS A 176 -13.09 -8.40 -33.97
N ASP A 177 -13.09 -7.08 -34.13
CA ASP A 177 -13.87 -6.41 -35.17
C ASP A 177 -13.38 -6.70 -36.58
N ARG A 178 -12.07 -6.78 -36.80
CA ARG A 178 -11.50 -7.20 -38.08
C ARG A 178 -11.87 -8.63 -38.44
N ILE A 179 -11.71 -9.58 -37.50
CA ILE A 179 -12.08 -10.99 -37.71
C ILE A 179 -13.58 -11.12 -38.04
N ARG A 180 -14.45 -10.42 -37.29
CA ARG A 180 -15.90 -10.39 -37.56
C ARG A 180 -16.19 -9.92 -38.99
N LYS A 181 -15.61 -8.79 -39.39
CA LYS A 181 -15.79 -8.20 -40.72
C LYS A 181 -15.29 -9.11 -41.86
N GLU A 182 -14.22 -9.86 -41.64
CA GLU A 182 -13.72 -10.83 -42.62
C GLU A 182 -14.61 -12.07 -42.73
N ALA A 183 -15.09 -12.60 -41.59
CA ALA A 183 -16.02 -13.73 -41.58
C ALA A 183 -17.37 -13.38 -42.25
N ALA A 184 -17.91 -12.19 -41.97
CA ALA A 184 -19.15 -11.70 -42.57
C ALA A 184 -19.06 -11.48 -44.10
N LYS A 185 -17.86 -11.33 -44.67
CA LYS A 185 -17.65 -11.25 -46.12
C LYS A 185 -17.61 -12.62 -46.81
N LYS A 186 -17.40 -13.70 -46.04
CA LYS A 186 -17.17 -15.07 -46.55
C LYS A 186 -18.36 -16.02 -46.32
N GLY A 187 -19.36 -15.63 -45.54
CA GLY A 187 -20.49 -16.49 -45.17
C GLY A 187 -21.81 -16.06 -45.82
N ASP A 188 -22.59 -17.06 -46.27
CA ASP A 188 -23.95 -16.91 -46.78
C ASP A 188 -24.93 -16.48 -45.67
N ASP A 189 -26.02 -15.84 -46.05
CA ASP A 189 -26.85 -14.87 -45.28
C ASP A 189 -27.49 -15.38 -43.95
N VAL A 190 -27.32 -16.66 -43.61
CA VAL A 190 -27.88 -17.30 -42.39
C VAL A 190 -26.93 -17.23 -41.17
N GLY A 191 -25.66 -16.85 -41.37
CA GLY A 191 -24.64 -16.80 -40.30
C GLY A 191 -24.64 -15.53 -39.43
N ASN A 192 -25.31 -14.44 -39.84
CA ASN A 192 -25.17 -13.11 -39.22
C ASN A 192 -25.86 -12.94 -37.85
N ILE A 193 -26.86 -13.76 -37.52
CA ILE A 193 -27.64 -13.61 -36.28
C ILE A 193 -27.07 -14.44 -35.12
N LEU A 194 -26.44 -15.59 -35.41
CA LEU A 194 -25.90 -16.50 -34.38
C LEU A 194 -24.55 -16.02 -33.78
N PHE A 195 -23.80 -15.16 -34.47
CA PHE A 195 -22.49 -14.66 -33.97
C PHE A 195 -22.59 -13.44 -33.03
N ASN A 196 -23.69 -12.67 -33.06
CA ASN A 196 -23.85 -11.48 -32.22
C ASN A 196 -23.99 -11.81 -30.72
N VAL A 197 -24.41 -13.04 -30.39
CA VAL A 197 -24.62 -13.49 -29.01
C VAL A 197 -23.34 -14.08 -28.39
N TRP A 198 -22.38 -14.54 -29.19
CA TRP A 198 -21.21 -15.26 -28.68
C TRP A 198 -20.06 -14.34 -28.22
N ASN A 199 -19.97 -13.10 -28.73
CA ASN A 199 -18.87 -12.18 -28.41
C ASN A 199 -18.93 -11.54 -27.01
N THR A 200 -20.04 -11.69 -26.29
CA THR A 200 -20.30 -11.01 -25.01
C THR A 200 -19.88 -11.82 -23.78
N LEU A 201 -19.39 -13.06 -23.92
CA LEU A 201 -19.50 -14.03 -22.83
C LEU A 201 -18.26 -14.39 -22.00
N THR A 202 -17.03 -13.96 -22.29
CA THR A 202 -15.88 -14.45 -21.47
C THR A 202 -14.74 -13.46 -21.19
N GLU A 203 -14.99 -12.16 -21.11
CA GLU A 203 -13.97 -11.24 -20.60
C GLU A 203 -14.21 -10.88 -19.14
N GLN A 204 -13.47 -11.57 -18.27
CA GLN A 204 -13.25 -11.12 -16.90
C GLN A 204 -11.93 -10.35 -16.85
N PRO A 205 -11.87 -9.20 -16.17
CA PRO A 205 -10.61 -8.53 -15.96
C PRO A 205 -9.74 -9.38 -15.03
N ASP A 206 -8.43 -9.27 -15.17
CA ASP A 206 -7.52 -9.84 -14.18
C ASP A 206 -7.69 -9.06 -12.87
N THR A 207 -8.27 -9.73 -11.87
CA THR A 207 -8.52 -9.17 -10.52
C THR A 207 -7.51 -9.66 -9.50
N ARG A 208 -6.42 -10.33 -9.92
CA ARG A 208 -5.33 -10.71 -9.02
C ARG A 208 -4.70 -9.43 -8.47
N SER A 209 -4.74 -9.26 -7.15
CA SER A 209 -4.26 -8.06 -6.47
C SER A 209 -3.60 -8.39 -5.14
N TRP A 210 -3.19 -7.36 -4.41
CA TRP A 210 -2.41 -7.48 -3.18
C TRP A 210 -3.26 -7.86 -1.95
N GLN A 211 -4.34 -8.61 -2.13
CA GLN A 211 -5.36 -8.92 -1.11
C GLN A 211 -4.82 -9.64 0.14
N THR A 212 -3.62 -10.22 0.08
CA THR A 212 -2.98 -10.86 1.23
C THR A 212 -2.13 -9.90 2.07
N LEU A 213 -1.90 -8.68 1.59
CA LEU A 213 -1.15 -7.65 2.33
C LEU A 213 -2.09 -6.87 3.25
N PRO A 214 -1.57 -6.34 4.37
CA PRO A 214 -2.35 -5.46 5.22
C PRO A 214 -2.76 -4.19 4.46
N ALA A 215 -3.93 -3.63 4.77
CA ALA A 215 -4.41 -2.40 4.12
C ALA A 215 -3.57 -1.17 4.53
N GLN A 216 -3.24 -1.12 5.82
CA GLN A 216 -2.46 -0.05 6.42
C GLN A 216 -1.55 -0.64 7.49
N VAL A 217 -0.35 -0.08 7.64
CA VAL A 217 0.56 -0.43 8.74
C VAL A 217 0.81 0.81 9.56
N LYS A 218 0.64 0.69 10.88
CA LYS A 218 0.94 1.75 11.86
C LYS A 218 2.05 1.31 12.80
N THR A 219 2.66 2.29 13.44
CA THR A 219 3.62 2.06 14.50
C THR A 219 3.33 2.92 15.70
N ALA A 220 3.62 2.37 16.87
CA ALA A 220 3.62 3.05 18.14
C ALA A 220 4.83 2.60 18.94
N SER A 221 5.31 3.44 19.85
CA SER A 221 6.38 3.05 20.75
C SER A 221 6.28 3.78 22.08
N GLN A 222 6.76 3.13 23.14
CA GLN A 222 6.85 3.71 24.47
C GLN A 222 8.06 3.15 25.22
N ILE A 223 8.73 4.03 25.97
CA ILE A 223 9.76 3.63 26.92
C ILE A 223 9.09 3.18 28.21
N VAL A 224 9.42 1.98 28.67
CA VAL A 224 8.85 1.35 29.87
C VAL A 224 9.96 0.97 30.86
N LYS A 225 9.57 0.76 32.11
CA LYS A 225 10.45 0.15 33.12
C LYS A 225 10.47 -1.38 32.95
N PRO A 226 11.55 -2.06 33.37
CA PRO A 226 11.61 -3.51 33.40
C PRO A 226 10.45 -4.14 34.18
N GLY A 227 10.09 -5.35 33.79
CA GLY A 227 9.02 -6.15 34.40
C GLY A 227 7.82 -6.34 33.48
N THR A 228 6.73 -6.85 34.05
CA THR A 228 5.54 -7.22 33.29
C THR A 228 4.80 -5.99 32.77
N GLN A 229 4.57 -5.97 31.46
CA GLN A 229 3.79 -4.97 30.75
C GLN A 229 2.46 -5.58 30.30
N GLN A 230 1.45 -4.72 30.15
CA GLN A 230 0.12 -5.10 29.68
C GLN A 230 -0.22 -4.34 28.40
N LEU A 231 -0.43 -5.06 27.29
CA LEU A 231 -0.86 -4.51 26.01
C LEU A 231 -2.34 -4.82 25.78
N ASN A 232 -3.13 -3.80 25.53
CA ASN A 232 -4.54 -3.92 25.21
C ASN A 232 -4.76 -3.63 23.72
N LEU A 233 -5.38 -4.58 23.03
CA LEU A 233 -5.78 -4.48 21.62
C LEU A 233 -7.30 -4.68 21.55
N GLY A 234 -8.05 -3.59 21.64
CA GLY A 234 -9.50 -3.67 21.85
C GLY A 234 -9.83 -4.42 23.14
N ASP A 235 -10.59 -5.50 23.05
CA ASP A 235 -11.00 -6.32 24.19
C ASP A 235 -9.96 -7.38 24.58
N GLN A 236 -8.90 -7.54 23.78
CA GLN A 236 -7.84 -8.51 24.05
C GLN A 236 -6.72 -7.88 24.90
N VAL A 237 -6.26 -8.65 25.87
CA VAL A 237 -5.22 -8.24 26.82
C VAL A 237 -4.07 -9.23 26.74
N TYR A 238 -2.86 -8.73 26.49
CA TYR A 238 -1.63 -9.49 26.43
C TYR A 238 -0.67 -9.04 27.53
N GLN A 239 0.00 -9.98 28.17
CA GLN A 239 1.04 -9.70 29.16
C GLN A 239 2.38 -10.24 28.67
N PHE A 240 3.44 -9.47 28.87
CA PHE A 240 4.80 -9.84 28.49
C PHE A 240 5.82 -9.13 29.38
N ASP A 241 7.00 -9.71 29.54
CA ASP A 241 8.08 -9.13 30.34
C ASP A 241 9.08 -8.37 29.47
N VAL A 242 9.59 -7.26 30.00
CA VAL A 242 10.62 -6.38 29.39
C VAL A 242 11.83 -6.27 30.29
#